data_AF-A0A820JSC5-F1
#
_entry.id   AF-A0A820JSC5-F1
#
_cell.length_a   1.000
_cell.length_b   1.000
_cell.length_c   1.000
_cell.angle_alpha   90.00
_cell.angle_beta   90.00
_cell.angle_gamma   90.00
#
_symmetry.space_group_name_H-M   'P 1'
#
loop_
_entity.id
_entity.type
_entity.pdbx_description
1 polymer ?
#
loop_
_entity_poly.entity_id
_entity_poly.type
_entity_poly.pdbx_seq_one_letter_code
_entity_poly.pdbx_strand_id
1 'polypeptide(L)'
;RGKITVALVAASILVISGVIIGLVFGLRKSFPDTDETVCGSSHETYVINGSSILGKYPRAAVAVDNIECSRIGRGILEKNGSTMDAALAAAICNGVLNAHSMGIGGGCVITVYSK
;
A
#
# COMPACT_ATOMS: atom_id res chain seq x y z
N ARG A 1 -50.91 -5.73 19.08
CA ARG A 1 -50.10 -4.52 18.80
C ARG A 1 -48.64 -4.70 19.19
N GLY A 2 -48.28 -5.17 20.39
CA GLY A 2 -46.88 -5.38 20.79
C GLY A 2 -46.04 -6.33 19.92
N LYS A 3 -46.63 -7.43 19.43
CA LYS A 3 -45.91 -8.41 18.58
C LYS A 3 -45.37 -7.82 17.26
N ILE A 4 -46.07 -6.83 16.69
CA ILE A 4 -45.70 -6.18 15.42
C ILE A 4 -44.55 -5.21 15.67
N THR A 5 -44.59 -4.43 16.75
CA THR A 5 -43.52 -3.50 17.14
C THR A 5 -42.22 -4.26 17.46
N VAL A 6 -42.31 -5.39 18.17
CA VAL A 6 -41.14 -6.24 18.47
C VAL A 6 -40.51 -6.81 17.19
N ALA A 7 -41.33 -7.23 16.22
CA ALA A 7 -40.82 -7.73 14.94
C ALA A 7 -40.09 -6.66 14.12
N LEU A 8 -40.59 -5.42 14.12
CA LEU A 8 -39.95 -4.30 13.41
C LEU A 8 -38.60 -3.90 14.03
N VAL A 9 -38.51 -3.88 15.36
CA VAL A 9 -37.26 -3.60 16.07
C VAL A 9 -36.23 -4.72 15.86
N ALA A 10 -36.65 -5.98 15.86
CA ALA A 10 -35.76 -7.10 15.57
C ALA A 10 -35.21 -7.04 14.13
N ALA A 11 -36.03 -6.68 13.16
CA ALA A 11 -35.62 -6.56 11.76
C ALA A 11 -34.58 -5.45 11.55
N SER A 12 -34.75 -4.29 12.18
CA SER A 12 -33.78 -3.19 12.06
C SER A 12 -32.44 -3.52 12.71
N ILE A 13 -32.42 -4.22 13.85
CA ILE A 13 -31.17 -4.69 14.49
C ILE A 13 -30.39 -5.64 13.56
N LEU A 14 -31.08 -6.55 12.85
CA LEU A 14 -30.44 -7.49 11.92
C LEU A 14 -29.87 -6.81 10.68
N VAL A 15 -30.56 -5.78 10.17
CA VAL A 15 -30.04 -4.99 9.03
C VAL A 15 -28.81 -4.19 9.46
N ILE A 16 -28.86 -3.54 10.62
CA ILE A 16 -27.75 -2.74 11.14
C ILE A 16 -26.52 -3.63 11.42
N SER A 17 -26.71 -4.79 12.05
CA SER A 17 -25.59 -5.72 12.30
C SER A 17 -24.99 -6.24 11.00
N GLY A 18 -25.80 -6.59 10.00
CA GLY A 18 -25.33 -7.01 8.68
C GLY A 18 -24.51 -5.94 7.96
N VAL A 19 -24.95 -4.68 8.00
CA VAL A 19 -24.21 -3.55 7.41
C VAL A 19 -22.90 -3.30 8.14
N ILE A 20 -22.90 -3.32 9.47
CA ILE A 20 -21.67 -3.13 10.27
C ILE A 20 -20.68 -4.27 10.01
N ILE A 21 -21.14 -5.52 10.01
CA ILE A 21 -20.28 -6.70 9.75
C ILE A 21 -19.71 -6.62 8.33
N GLY A 22 -20.53 -6.29 7.33
CA GLY A 22 -20.10 -6.13 5.94
C GLY A 22 -19.08 -4.99 5.77
N LEU A 23 -19.31 -3.85 6.42
CA LEU A 23 -18.40 -2.71 6.40
C LEU A 23 -17.07 -3.06 7.09
N VAL A 24 -17.10 -3.66 8.29
CA VAL A 24 -15.90 -4.03 9.03
C VAL A 24 -15.10 -5.09 8.29
N PHE A 25 -15.75 -6.13 7.76
CA PHE A 25 -15.07 -7.18 7.00
C PHE A 25 -14.52 -6.66 5.66
N GLY A 26 -15.26 -5.77 4.98
CA GLY A 26 -14.82 -5.11 3.74
C GLY A 26 -13.66 -4.13 3.95
N LEU A 27 -13.69 -3.36 5.05
CA LEU A 27 -12.59 -2.46 5.43
C LEU A 27 -11.36 -3.26 5.89
N ARG A 28 -11.53 -4.33 6.68
CA ARG A 28 -10.42 -5.23 7.06
C ARG A 28 -9.77 -5.88 5.84
N LYS A 29 -10.54 -6.26 4.82
CA LYS A 29 -9.97 -6.84 3.59
C LYS A 29 -9.16 -5.82 2.78
N SER A 30 -9.43 -4.53 2.94
CA SER A 30 -8.69 -3.45 2.29
C SER A 30 -7.40 -3.05 3.05
N PHE A 31 -7.31 -3.40 4.33
CA PHE A 31 -6.10 -3.33 5.15
C PHE A 31 -5.67 -4.76 5.50
N PRO A 32 -5.15 -5.56 4.55
CA PRO A 32 -4.35 -6.70 4.95
C PRO A 32 -3.23 -6.14 5.82
N ASP A 33 -3.09 -6.65 7.04
CA ASP A 33 -1.86 -6.47 7.82
C ASP A 33 -0.73 -6.81 6.87
N THR A 34 -0.01 -5.77 6.43
CA THR A 34 1.26 -5.94 5.76
C THR A 34 2.08 -6.76 6.72
N ASP A 35 2.45 -7.96 6.30
CA ASP A 35 3.51 -8.73 6.92
C ASP A 35 4.69 -7.78 7.13
N GLU A 36 4.78 -7.25 8.35
CA GLU A 36 5.93 -6.53 8.86
C GLU A 36 7.04 -7.57 8.89
N THR A 37 7.75 -7.73 7.78
CA THR A 37 9.20 -8.05 7.70
C THR A 37 9.63 -8.45 6.29
N VAL A 38 9.65 -7.49 5.35
CA VAL A 38 10.69 -7.53 4.30
C VAL A 38 11.36 -6.18 4.07
N CYS A 39 11.38 -5.28 5.04
CA CYS A 39 12.67 -4.62 5.29
C CYS A 39 13.48 -5.61 6.13
N GLY A 40 13.85 -6.74 5.52
CA GLY A 40 14.92 -7.56 6.01
C GLY A 40 16.15 -6.66 6.00
N SER A 41 16.37 -5.99 7.13
CA SER A 41 17.72 -5.72 7.57
C SER A 41 18.40 -7.08 7.51
N SER A 42 19.34 -7.25 6.58
CA SER A 42 20.39 -8.23 6.75
C SER A 42 21.23 -7.79 7.95
N HIS A 43 20.67 -7.88 9.16
CA HIS A 43 21.46 -7.98 10.36
C HIS A 43 21.65 -9.47 10.66
N GLU A 44 22.18 -10.18 9.68
CA GLU A 44 23.10 -11.27 9.95
C GLU A 44 24.49 -10.63 9.95
N THR A 45 24.95 -10.30 11.14
CA THR A 45 26.35 -10.08 11.57
C THR A 45 27.29 -9.27 10.67
N TYR A 46 27.87 -8.20 11.21
CA TYR A 46 29.04 -7.51 10.65
C TYR A 46 30.14 -8.51 10.25
N VAL A 47 30.34 -8.69 8.94
CA VAL A 47 31.60 -9.12 8.32
C VAL A 47 31.95 -8.05 7.29
N ILE A 48 32.96 -7.24 7.61
CA ILE A 48 33.62 -6.38 6.61
C ILE A 48 34.49 -7.29 5.75
N ASN A 49 33.84 -7.93 4.77
CA ASN A 49 34.39 -8.02 3.44
C ASN A 49 33.77 -6.85 2.69
N GLY A 50 34.50 -5.74 2.64
CA GLY A 50 34.05 -4.47 2.11
C GLY A 50 33.59 -4.56 0.65
N SER A 51 32.34 -4.91 0.45
CA SER A 51 31.62 -4.63 -0.78
C SER A 51 30.62 -3.54 -0.45
N SER A 52 30.99 -2.30 -0.77
CA SER A 52 29.98 -1.29 -1.07
C SER A 52 29.36 -1.70 -2.41
N ILE A 53 28.40 -2.60 -2.29
CA ILE A 53 27.58 -3.31 -3.28
C ILE A 53 26.62 -2.35 -3.97
N LEU A 54 26.95 -1.78 -5.13
CA LEU A 54 26.11 -0.81 -5.84
C LEU A 54 24.67 -1.28 -6.19
N GLY A 55 24.29 -2.52 -5.89
CA GLY A 55 22.98 -3.08 -6.26
C GLY A 55 22.77 -2.94 -7.76
N LYS A 56 23.37 -3.82 -8.57
CA LYS A 56 23.19 -3.75 -10.02
C LYS A 56 21.78 -4.23 -10.36
N TYR A 57 20.90 -3.30 -10.75
CA TYR A 57 19.56 -3.61 -11.22
C TYR A 57 19.53 -3.61 -12.76
N PRO A 58 19.73 -4.75 -13.44
CA PRO A 58 19.91 -4.80 -14.90
C PRO A 58 18.65 -4.45 -15.69
N ARG A 59 17.48 -4.41 -15.03
CA ARG A 59 16.19 -4.13 -15.67
C ARG A 59 15.57 -2.83 -15.15
N ALA A 60 15.32 -2.77 -13.85
CA ALA A 60 14.64 -1.66 -13.21
C ALA A 60 14.83 -1.70 -11.69
N ALA A 61 14.71 -0.54 -11.04
CA ALA A 61 14.68 -0.38 -9.59
C ALA A 61 13.63 0.67 -9.21
N VAL A 62 12.95 0.46 -8.09
CA VAL A 62 11.99 1.43 -7.52
C VAL A 62 12.25 1.54 -6.02
N ALA A 63 12.52 2.75 -5.56
CA ALA A 63 12.75 3.07 -4.15
C ALA A 63 11.79 4.17 -3.70
N VAL A 64 11.05 3.90 -2.63
CA VAL A 64 10.14 4.83 -1.93
C VAL A 64 10.11 4.48 -0.43
N ASP A 65 9.50 5.33 0.39
CA ASP A 65 9.54 5.22 1.86
C ASP A 65 8.80 3.99 2.42
N ASN A 66 7.93 3.36 1.62
CA ASN A 66 7.17 2.19 2.01
C ASN A 66 7.42 1.00 1.06
N ILE A 67 7.69 -0.17 1.65
CA ILE A 67 8.01 -1.39 0.89
C ILE A 67 6.89 -1.84 -0.06
N GLU A 68 5.62 -1.69 0.34
CA GLU A 68 4.48 -2.07 -0.49
C GLU A 68 4.42 -1.20 -1.74
N CYS A 69 4.68 0.10 -1.59
CA CYS A 69 4.70 1.04 -2.70
C CYS A 69 5.87 0.79 -3.66
N SER A 70 7.03 0.38 -3.14
CA SER A 70 8.14 -0.11 -3.98
C SER A 70 7.76 -1.36 -4.77
N ARG A 71 7.03 -2.30 -4.15
CA ARG A 71 6.54 -3.52 -4.81
C ARG A 71 5.52 -3.21 -5.90
N ILE A 72 4.60 -2.28 -5.65
CA ILE A 72 3.61 -1.82 -6.63
C ILE A 72 4.30 -1.17 -7.82
N GLY A 73 5.22 -0.22 -7.60
CA GLY A 73 5.96 0.43 -8.68
C GLY A 73 6.79 -0.57 -9.49
N ARG A 74 7.46 -1.53 -8.85
CA ARG A 74 8.15 -2.64 -9.52
C ARG A 74 7.17 -3.45 -10.39
N GLY A 75 5.99 -3.77 -9.87
CA GLY A 75 4.96 -4.52 -10.59
C GLY A 75 4.46 -3.79 -11.86
N ILE A 76 4.45 -2.45 -11.87
CA ILE A 76 4.15 -1.68 -13.07
C ILE A 76 5.26 -1.81 -14.11
N LEU A 77 6.53 -1.75 -13.70
CA LEU A 77 7.67 -1.95 -14.60
C LEU A 77 7.71 -3.38 -15.15
N GLU A 78 7.36 -4.38 -14.34
CA GLU A 78 7.25 -5.79 -14.78
C GLU A 78 6.12 -6.01 -15.80
N LYS A 79 5.09 -5.16 -15.80
CA LYS A 79 4.00 -5.15 -16.79
C LYS A 79 4.32 -4.31 -18.02
N ASN A 80 5.61 -4.01 -18.26
CA ASN A 80 6.07 -3.12 -19.32
C ASN A 80 5.45 -1.70 -19.27
N GLY A 81 5.07 -1.23 -18.08
CA GLY A 81 4.69 0.16 -17.88
C GLY A 81 5.88 1.11 -18.03
N SER A 82 5.61 2.39 -18.30
CA SER A 82 6.69 3.39 -18.37
C SER A 82 7.30 3.67 -17.00
N THR A 83 8.50 4.25 -16.98
CA THR A 83 9.12 4.73 -15.74
C THR A 83 8.26 5.76 -15.03
N MET A 84 7.47 6.54 -15.77
CA MET A 84 6.50 7.48 -15.23
C MET A 84 5.27 6.80 -14.62
N ASP A 85 4.72 5.77 -15.25
CA ASP A 85 3.58 5.02 -14.71
C ASP A 85 3.95 4.35 -13.38
N ALA A 86 5.15 3.78 -13.31
CA ALA A 86 5.68 3.18 -12.11
C ALA A 86 5.92 4.22 -11.00
N ALA A 87 6.47 5.39 -11.35
CA ALA A 87 6.67 6.48 -10.41
C ALA A 87 5.33 7.03 -9.88
N LEU A 88 4.32 7.19 -10.74
CA LEU A 88 3.00 7.68 -10.35
C LEU A 88 2.28 6.67 -9.45
N ALA A 89 2.28 5.39 -9.80
CA ALA A 89 1.68 4.33 -8.99
C ALA A 89 2.33 4.25 -7.61
N ALA A 90 3.66 4.32 -7.55
CA ALA A 90 4.40 4.34 -6.28
C ALA A 90 4.12 5.63 -5.48
N ALA A 91 4.04 6.80 -6.12
CA ALA A 91 3.75 8.06 -5.46
C ALA A 91 2.34 8.13 -4.88
N ILE A 92 1.33 7.63 -5.62
CA ILE A 92 -0.05 7.54 -5.12
C ILE A 92 -0.11 6.60 -3.91
N CYS A 93 0.52 5.43 -4.00
CA CYS A 93 0.60 4.52 -2.87
C CYS A 93 1.28 5.18 -1.66
N ASN A 94 2.42 5.86 -1.87
CA ASN A 94 3.15 6.51 -0.80
C ASN A 94 2.34 7.67 -0.20
N GLY A 95 1.53 8.38 -1.00
CA GLY A 95 0.61 9.40 -0.49
C GLY A 95 -0.51 8.86 0.40
N VAL A 96 -0.95 7.62 0.18
CA VAL A 96 -1.96 6.97 1.04
C VAL A 96 -1.32 6.44 2.33
N LEU A 97 -0.17 5.77 2.22
CA LEU A 97 0.49 5.13 3.36
C LEU A 97 1.31 6.12 4.20
N ASN A 98 1.82 7.18 3.60
CA ASN A 98 2.59 8.26 4.23
C ASN A 98 1.87 9.61 4.10
N ALA A 99 0.58 9.64 4.45
CA ALA A 99 -0.29 10.82 4.37
C ALA A 99 0.21 12.03 5.19
N HIS A 100 1.09 11.81 6.16
CA HIS A 100 1.74 12.87 6.93
C HIS A 100 2.72 13.71 6.10
N SER A 101 3.35 13.12 5.07
CA SER A 101 4.41 13.78 4.28
C SER A 101 4.09 13.91 2.79
N MET A 102 3.07 13.22 2.30
CA MET A 102 2.65 13.22 0.90
C MET A 102 1.12 13.20 0.83
N GLY A 103 0.53 13.76 -0.23
CA GLY A 103 -0.92 13.74 -0.39
C GLY A 103 -1.42 14.47 -1.62
N ILE A 104 -2.70 14.27 -1.94
CA ILE A 104 -3.36 14.80 -3.14
C ILE A 104 -3.55 16.32 -3.13
N GLY A 105 -3.60 16.94 -1.94
CA GLY A 105 -3.82 18.38 -1.77
C GLY A 105 -2.55 19.22 -1.85
N GLY A 106 -1.39 18.60 -2.04
CA GLY A 106 -0.10 19.28 -2.18
C GLY A 106 0.28 19.53 -3.64
N GLY A 107 1.55 19.31 -3.95
CA GLY A 107 2.09 19.35 -5.31
C GLY A 107 3.22 18.34 -5.48
N CYS A 108 3.59 18.05 -6.73
CA CYS A 108 4.73 17.19 -7.03
C CYS A 108 5.59 17.80 -8.15
N VAL A 109 6.89 17.51 -8.10
CA VAL A 109 7.83 17.82 -9.17
C VAL A 109 8.49 16.51 -9.55
N ILE A 110 8.43 16.16 -10.84
CA ILE A 110 8.97 14.91 -11.36
C ILE A 110 10.03 15.25 -12.40
N THR A 111 11.24 14.72 -12.21
CA THR A 111 12.33 14.84 -13.18
C THR A 111 12.47 13.55 -13.95
N VAL A 112 12.43 13.66 -15.28
CA VAL A 112 12.53 12.52 -16.19
C VAL A 112 13.80 12.65 -16.99
N TYR A 113 14.63 11.61 -16.96
CA TYR A 113 15.74 11.48 -17.88
C TYR A 113 15.41 10.39 -18.91
N SER A 114 15.34 10.79 -20.17
CA SER A 114 15.35 9.87 -21.31
C SER A 114 16.65 10.10 -22.07
N LYS A 115 17.29 9.00 -22.45
CA LYS A 115 18.51 9.05 -23.28
C LYS A 115 18.18 9.41 -24.73
#